data_AF-A0A3S0HP81-F1
#
_entry.id   AF-A0A3S0HP81-F1
#
_cell.length_a   1.000
_cell.length_b   1.000
_cell.length_c   1.000
_cell.angle_alpha   90.00
_cell.angle_beta   90.00
_cell.angle_gamma   90.00
#
_symmetry.space_group_name_H-M   'P 1'
#
loop_
_entity.id
_entity.type
_entity.pdbx_description
1 polymer ?
#
loop_
_entity_poly.entity_id
_entity_poly.type
_entity_poly.pdbx_seq_one_letter_code
_entity_poly.pdbx_strand_id
1 'polypeptide(L)'
;MLLDLLADTRPITKAVLLTAGGLLLYSLLCRWWNIYFFWESRAVGWTLLQLGAILYVLNSIDARSARRKNGLPEKIIVGVLCFGLLLRLLVWTLFAQSDAYAAARRALLTSPTLHQQIGPVRDVSIRPLGHVNRHESDRGTQGDAQLHVTAKGQRGYQDLRVALHKDVTDSTWVLRSVSVH
;
A
#
# COMPACT_ATOMS: atom_id res chain seq x y z
N MET A 1 -12.23 28.82 -6.18
CA MET A 1 -11.13 28.19 -6.95
C MET A 1 -11.23 26.66 -7.02
N LEU A 2 -11.16 25.92 -5.91
CA LEU A 2 -11.22 24.43 -5.94
C LEU A 2 -12.64 23.90 -6.28
N LEU A 3 -13.68 24.59 -5.81
CA LEU A 3 -15.08 24.31 -6.14
C LEU A 3 -15.41 24.60 -7.61
N ASP A 4 -14.87 25.70 -8.17
CA ASP A 4 -15.05 26.05 -9.58
C ASP A 4 -14.36 25.03 -10.50
N LEU A 5 -13.19 24.54 -10.08
CA LEU A 5 -12.46 23.47 -10.77
C LEU A 5 -13.27 22.15 -10.84
N LEU A 6 -14.07 21.88 -9.82
CA LEU A 6 -14.92 20.69 -9.74
C LEU A 6 -16.25 20.86 -10.47
N ALA A 7 -16.73 22.09 -10.69
CA ALA A 7 -18.01 22.35 -11.35
C ALA A 7 -18.08 21.73 -12.76
N ASP A 8 -17.01 21.89 -13.55
CA ASP A 8 -16.91 21.45 -14.96
C ASP A 8 -16.49 19.97 -15.13
N THR A 9 -16.38 19.20 -14.05
CA THR A 9 -15.94 17.79 -14.12
C THR A 9 -17.11 16.82 -14.27
N ARG A 10 -16.86 15.67 -14.91
CA ARG A 10 -17.85 14.59 -15.03
C ARG A 10 -18.33 14.13 -13.65
N PRO A 11 -19.61 13.71 -13.50
CA PRO A 11 -20.15 13.28 -12.21
C PRO A 11 -19.37 12.12 -11.59
N ILE A 12 -18.88 11.19 -12.43
CA ILE A 12 -18.05 10.07 -11.97
C ILE A 12 -16.72 10.52 -11.36
N THR A 13 -16.05 11.52 -11.95
CA THR A 13 -14.80 12.07 -11.41
C THR A 13 -15.03 12.70 -10.04
N LYS A 14 -16.13 13.46 -9.88
CA LYS A 14 -16.51 14.05 -8.59
C LYS A 14 -16.78 12.96 -7.56
N ALA A 15 -17.56 11.95 -7.91
CA ALA A 15 -17.89 10.84 -7.02
C ALA A 15 -16.63 10.11 -6.54
N VAL A 16 -15.68 9.81 -7.45
CA VAL A 16 -14.42 9.15 -7.10
C VAL A 16 -13.57 10.03 -6.19
N LEU A 17 -13.41 11.33 -6.49
CA LEU A 17 -12.62 12.25 -5.66
C LEU A 17 -13.23 12.47 -4.27
N LEU A 18 -14.56 12.62 -4.17
CA LEU A 18 -15.27 12.76 -2.91
C LEU A 18 -15.16 11.48 -2.07
N THR A 19 -15.31 10.31 -2.70
CA THR A 19 -15.15 9.01 -2.03
C THR A 19 -13.71 8.84 -1.54
N ALA A 20 -12.72 9.18 -2.35
CA ALA A 20 -11.31 9.14 -1.98
C ALA A 20 -11.01 10.06 -0.79
N GLY A 21 -11.46 11.31 -0.84
CA GLY A 21 -11.32 12.27 0.25
C GLY A 21 -12.02 11.82 1.53
N GLY A 22 -13.25 11.30 1.40
CA GLY A 22 -14.02 10.74 2.51
C GLY A 22 -13.31 9.56 3.16
N LEU A 23 -12.75 8.63 2.39
CA LEU A 23 -11.99 7.49 2.91
C LEU A 23 -10.69 7.92 3.59
N LEU A 24 -9.97 8.90 3.04
CA LEU A 24 -8.75 9.43 3.66
C LEU A 24 -9.04 10.15 4.97
N LEU A 25 -10.10 10.98 5.00
CA LEU A 25 -10.55 11.66 6.22
C LEU A 25 -11.04 10.66 7.26
N TYR A 26 -11.86 9.69 6.84
CA TYR A 26 -12.34 8.62 7.70
C TYR A 26 -11.17 7.79 8.27
N SER A 27 -10.16 7.48 7.47
CA SER A 27 -8.95 6.82 7.95
C SER A 27 -8.21 7.64 9.01
N LEU A 28 -8.15 8.97 8.83
CA LEU A 28 -7.52 9.88 9.79
C LEU A 28 -8.28 9.87 11.12
N LEU A 29 -9.61 9.99 11.07
CA LEU A 29 -10.48 9.98 12.24
C LEU A 29 -10.43 8.63 12.98
N CYS A 30 -10.45 7.51 12.25
CA CYS A 30 -10.33 6.19 12.85
C CYS A 30 -9.01 6.01 13.60
N ARG A 31 -7.90 6.54 13.07
CA ARG A 31 -6.61 6.51 13.78
C ARG A 31 -6.61 7.40 15.02
N TRP A 32 -7.28 8.54 14.96
CA TRP A 32 -7.38 9.43 16.10
C TRP A 32 -8.20 8.81 17.24
N TRP A 33 -9.30 8.12 16.92
CA TRP A 33 -10.17 7.47 17.90
C TRP A 33 -9.85 6.00 18.16
N ASN A 34 -8.78 5.47 17.56
CA ASN A 34 -8.36 4.07 17.67
C ASN A 34 -9.49 3.06 17.28
N ILE A 35 -10.30 3.42 16.26
CA ILE A 35 -11.40 2.59 15.76
C ILE A 35 -10.88 1.63 14.68
N TYR A 36 -11.12 0.33 14.89
CA TYR A 36 -10.50 -0.76 14.11
C TYR A 36 -11.25 -1.18 12.85
N PHE A 37 -12.36 -0.52 12.47
CA PHE A 37 -13.34 -1.11 11.55
C PHE A 37 -12.93 -1.10 10.06
N PHE A 38 -11.95 -0.30 9.62
CA PHE A 38 -11.59 -0.24 8.19
C PHE A 38 -10.23 0.42 7.93
N TRP A 39 -9.14 -0.14 8.47
CA TRP A 39 -7.80 0.47 8.38
C TRP A 39 -7.21 0.49 6.95
N GLU A 40 -7.74 -0.32 6.02
CA GLU A 40 -7.35 -0.33 4.60
C GLU A 40 -7.86 0.90 3.84
N SER A 41 -8.80 1.65 4.44
CA SER A 41 -9.35 2.91 3.91
C SER A 41 -8.28 3.89 3.45
N ARG A 42 -7.13 3.97 4.14
CA ARG A 42 -6.02 4.83 3.69
C ARG A 42 -5.48 4.37 2.34
N ALA A 43 -5.13 3.09 2.21
CA ALA A 43 -4.54 2.57 0.99
C ALA A 43 -5.52 2.67 -0.18
N VAL A 44 -6.78 2.27 0.05
CA VAL A 44 -7.88 2.39 -0.93
C VAL A 44 -8.13 3.85 -1.30
N GLY A 45 -8.18 4.74 -0.31
CA GLY A 45 -8.37 6.18 -0.51
C GLY A 45 -7.29 6.81 -1.38
N TRP A 46 -6.00 6.48 -1.16
CA TRP A 46 -4.91 6.93 -2.02
C TRP A 46 -5.01 6.40 -3.46
N THR A 47 -5.41 5.14 -3.63
CA THR A 47 -5.61 4.55 -4.96
C THR A 47 -6.78 5.22 -5.70
N LEU A 48 -7.90 5.46 -5.02
CA LEU A 48 -9.04 6.18 -5.58
C LEU A 48 -8.70 7.64 -5.87
N LEU A 49 -7.87 8.28 -5.05
CA LEU A 49 -7.41 9.65 -5.30
C LEU A 49 -6.58 9.72 -6.59
N GLN A 50 -5.65 8.77 -6.77
CA GLN A 50 -4.85 8.67 -7.99
C GLN A 50 -5.72 8.38 -9.22
N LEU A 51 -6.71 7.48 -9.10
CA LEU A 51 -7.68 7.22 -10.17
C LEU A 51 -8.51 8.47 -10.49
N GLY A 52 -8.98 9.19 -9.47
CA GLY A 52 -9.71 10.45 -9.62
C GLY A 52 -8.86 11.52 -10.30
N ALA A 53 -7.56 11.59 -9.98
CA ALA A 53 -6.62 12.48 -10.66
C ALA A 53 -6.45 12.12 -12.15
N ILE A 54 -6.36 10.83 -12.49
CA ILE A 54 -6.32 10.37 -13.89
C ILE A 54 -7.59 10.80 -14.62
N LEU A 55 -8.78 10.52 -14.05
CA LEU A 55 -10.06 10.91 -14.63
C LEU A 55 -10.21 12.42 -14.80
N TYR A 56 -9.68 13.19 -13.84
CA TYR A 56 -9.65 14.66 -13.91
C TYR A 56 -8.79 15.15 -15.07
N VAL A 57 -7.58 14.63 -15.23
CA VAL A 57 -6.68 15.03 -16.32
C VAL A 57 -7.24 14.58 -17.68
N LEU A 58 -7.86 13.40 -17.77
CA LEU A 58 -8.56 12.94 -18.97
C LEU A 58 -9.69 13.92 -19.36
N ASN A 59 -10.48 14.39 -18.41
CA ASN A 59 -11.51 15.40 -18.69
C ASN A 59 -10.92 16.71 -19.21
N SER A 60 -9.76 17.13 -18.70
CA SER A 60 -9.03 18.30 -19.20
C SER A 60 -8.54 18.09 -20.65
N ILE A 61 -8.08 16.88 -21.00
CA ILE A 61 -7.68 16.54 -22.37
C ILE A 61 -8.89 16.68 -23.31
N ASP A 62 -10.04 16.13 -22.93
CA ASP A 62 -11.26 16.19 -23.73
C ASP A 62 -11.73 17.64 -23.94
N ALA A 63 -11.71 18.45 -22.87
CA ALA A 63 -12.08 19.87 -22.93
C ALA A 63 -11.11 20.70 -23.80
N ARG A 64 -9.81 20.39 -23.80
CA ARG A 64 -8.81 21.04 -24.65
C ARG A 64 -8.90 20.61 -26.11
N SER A 65 -9.18 19.33 -26.34
CA SER A 65 -9.42 18.78 -27.67
C SER A 65 -10.60 19.47 -28.35
N ALA A 66 -11.70 19.68 -27.60
CA ALA A 66 -12.86 20.44 -28.08
C ALA A 66 -12.52 21.89 -28.48
N ARG A 67 -11.51 22.49 -27.85
CA ARG A 67 -11.03 23.86 -28.15
C ARG A 67 -9.86 23.90 -29.16
N ARG A 68 -9.54 22.77 -29.82
CA ARG A 68 -8.38 22.61 -30.73
C ARG A 68 -7.04 23.04 -30.11
N LYS A 69 -6.88 22.87 -28.80
CA LYS A 69 -5.63 23.17 -28.08
C LYS A 69 -4.80 21.90 -27.92
N ASN A 70 -3.48 22.06 -27.90
CA ASN A 70 -2.55 20.96 -27.64
C ASN A 70 -2.76 20.42 -26.22
N GLY A 71 -3.05 19.12 -26.12
CA GLY A 71 -3.20 18.37 -24.86
C GLY A 71 -2.02 17.44 -24.55
N LEU A 72 -0.86 17.66 -25.19
CA LEU A 72 0.34 16.84 -25.01
C LEU A 72 0.82 16.78 -23.54
N PRO A 73 0.91 17.89 -22.78
CA PRO A 73 1.39 17.81 -21.40
C PRO A 73 0.44 17.01 -20.51
N GLU A 74 -0.88 17.13 -20.70
CA GLU A 74 -1.86 16.35 -19.95
C GLU A 74 -1.76 14.85 -20.25
N LYS A 75 -1.49 14.46 -21.51
CA LYS A 75 -1.26 13.05 -21.88
C LYS A 75 -0.03 12.48 -21.18
N ILE A 76 1.06 13.25 -21.08
CA ILE A 76 2.27 12.85 -20.35
C ILE A 76 1.93 12.65 -18.87
N ILE A 77 1.18 13.56 -18.26
CA ILE A 77 0.74 13.44 -16.86
C ILE A 77 -0.07 12.16 -16.64
N VAL A 78 -1.04 11.86 -17.51
CA VAL A 78 -1.80 10.60 -17.45
C VAL A 78 -0.85 9.39 -17.54
N GLY A 79 0.10 9.41 -18.47
CA GLY A 79 1.11 8.37 -18.62
C GLY A 79 1.89 8.12 -17.33
N VAL A 80 2.39 9.18 -16.69
CA VAL A 80 3.12 9.09 -15.42
C VAL A 80 2.23 8.56 -14.28
N LEU A 81 0.99 9.02 -14.18
CA LEU A 81 0.06 8.55 -13.14
C LEU A 81 -0.30 7.07 -13.32
N CYS A 82 -0.54 6.62 -14.55
CA CYS A 82 -0.78 5.22 -14.89
C CYS A 82 0.45 4.35 -14.61
N PHE A 83 1.64 4.82 -15.00
CA PHE A 83 2.90 4.12 -14.70
C PHE A 83 3.12 3.96 -13.18
N GLY A 84 2.80 4.99 -12.39
CA GLY A 84 2.84 4.91 -10.93
C GLY A 84 1.91 3.85 -10.34
N LEU A 85 0.69 3.70 -10.87
CA LEU A 85 -0.24 2.62 -10.46
C LEU A 85 0.33 1.25 -10.80
N LEU A 86 0.87 1.09 -12.01
CA LEU A 86 1.46 -0.16 -12.47
C LEU A 86 2.65 -0.56 -11.58
N LEU A 87 3.55 0.38 -11.30
CA LEU A 87 4.70 0.15 -10.43
C LEU A 87 4.25 -0.26 -9.02
N ARG A 88 3.23 0.40 -8.47
CA ARG A 88 2.68 0.07 -7.15
C ARG A 88 2.09 -1.35 -7.11
N LEU A 89 1.34 -1.73 -8.15
CA LEU A 89 0.79 -3.09 -8.28
C LEU A 89 1.89 -4.14 -8.39
N LEU A 90 2.91 -3.87 -9.22
CA LEU A 90 4.08 -4.73 -9.38
C LEU A 90 4.80 -4.94 -8.05
N VAL A 91 5.16 -3.86 -7.36
CA VAL A 91 5.83 -3.91 -6.05
C VAL A 91 4.98 -4.69 -5.04
N TRP A 92 3.67 -4.40 -4.94
CA TRP A 92 2.80 -5.11 -4.01
C TRP A 92 2.76 -6.61 -4.27
N THR A 93 2.69 -7.00 -5.55
CA THR A 93 2.64 -8.42 -5.97
C THR A 93 3.97 -9.12 -5.67
N LEU A 94 5.10 -8.51 -6.03
CA LEU A 94 6.43 -9.07 -5.77
C LEU A 94 6.69 -9.26 -4.28
N PHE A 95 6.34 -8.26 -3.45
CA PHE A 95 6.50 -8.38 -2.00
C PHE A 95 5.57 -9.45 -1.39
N ALA A 96 4.31 -9.51 -1.84
CA ALA A 96 3.34 -10.50 -1.36
C ALA A 96 3.71 -11.94 -1.75
N GLN A 97 4.46 -12.14 -2.83
CA GLN A 97 4.95 -13.45 -3.27
C GLN A 97 6.34 -13.80 -2.72
N SER A 98 6.98 -12.91 -1.96
CA SER A 98 8.33 -13.15 -1.45
C SER A 98 8.35 -14.19 -0.31
N ASP A 99 9.36 -15.06 -0.32
CA ASP A 99 9.59 -16.05 0.75
C ASP A 99 9.78 -15.36 2.12
N ALA A 100 10.40 -14.17 2.12
CA ALA A 100 10.59 -13.36 3.31
C ALA A 100 9.24 -12.94 3.92
N TYR A 101 8.27 -12.54 3.09
CA TYR A 101 6.93 -12.22 3.57
C TYR A 101 6.19 -13.47 4.07
N ALA A 102 6.30 -14.60 3.37
CA ALA A 102 5.70 -15.85 3.81
C ALA A 102 6.24 -16.28 5.19
N ALA A 103 7.55 -16.18 5.41
CA ALA A 103 8.19 -16.46 6.70
C ALA A 103 7.73 -15.48 7.79
N ALA A 104 7.72 -14.18 7.50
CA ALA A 104 7.21 -13.16 8.42
C ALA A 104 5.76 -13.44 8.84
N ARG A 105 4.90 -13.72 7.86
CA ARG A 105 3.48 -14.03 8.11
C ARG A 105 3.31 -15.24 9.02
N ARG A 106 4.05 -16.34 8.78
CA ARG A 106 4.02 -17.53 9.64
C ARG A 106 4.45 -17.21 11.07
N ALA A 107 5.57 -16.50 11.24
CA ALA A 107 6.10 -16.17 12.56
C ALA A 107 5.17 -15.23 13.36
N LEU A 108 4.51 -14.29 12.68
CA LEU A 108 3.57 -13.36 13.33
C LEU A 108 2.25 -14.03 13.72
N LEU A 109 1.77 -14.97 12.89
CA LEU A 109 0.55 -15.73 13.19
C LEU A 109 0.67 -16.56 14.46
N THR A 110 1.87 -17.05 14.78
CA THR A 110 2.14 -17.88 15.97
C THR A 110 2.73 -17.12 17.14
N SER A 111 2.89 -15.79 17.05
CA SER A 111 3.54 -14.99 18.10
C SER A 111 2.65 -14.82 19.35
N PRO A 112 3.06 -15.38 20.51
CA PRO A 112 2.29 -15.24 21.75
C PRO A 112 2.22 -13.78 22.21
N THR A 113 3.30 -13.02 22.00
CA THR A 113 3.38 -11.59 22.36
C THR A 113 2.33 -10.78 21.59
N LEU A 114 2.17 -11.02 20.29
CA LEU A 114 1.13 -10.35 19.51
C LEU A 114 -0.27 -10.81 19.93
N HIS A 115 -0.43 -12.08 20.28
CA HIS A 115 -1.72 -12.59 20.76
C HIS A 115 -2.17 -11.93 22.06
N GLN A 116 -1.23 -11.59 22.95
CA GLN A 116 -1.53 -10.83 24.17
C GLN A 116 -1.99 -9.39 23.85
N GLN A 117 -1.40 -8.75 22.85
CA GLN A 117 -1.66 -7.35 22.52
C GLN A 117 -2.92 -7.14 21.67
N ILE A 118 -3.07 -7.91 20.59
CA ILE A 118 -4.16 -7.73 19.60
C ILE A 118 -5.11 -8.93 19.51
N GLY A 119 -4.96 -9.93 20.39
CA GLY A 119 -5.68 -11.20 20.29
C GLY A 119 -5.10 -12.10 19.19
N PRO A 120 -5.68 -13.30 18.97
CA PRO A 120 -5.23 -14.22 17.93
C PRO A 120 -5.15 -13.53 16.57
N VAL A 121 -3.97 -13.56 15.95
CA VAL A 121 -3.72 -12.95 14.63
C VAL A 121 -4.46 -13.77 13.57
N ARG A 122 -5.37 -13.11 12.83
CA ARG A 122 -6.16 -13.71 11.75
C ARG A 122 -5.55 -13.46 10.38
N ASP A 123 -4.91 -12.31 10.22
CA ASP A 123 -4.34 -11.91 8.94
C ASP A 123 -3.14 -10.99 9.15
N VAL A 124 -2.24 -10.97 8.17
CA VAL A 124 -1.07 -10.09 8.13
C VAL A 124 -1.05 -9.50 6.74
N SER A 125 -1.06 -8.19 6.64
CA SER A 125 -1.01 -7.48 5.36
C SER A 125 0.32 -6.77 5.19
N ILE A 126 0.97 -6.94 4.05
CA ILE A 126 2.20 -6.22 3.73
C ILE A 126 1.94 -4.76 3.37
N ARG A 127 2.80 -3.88 3.88
CA ARG A 127 2.98 -2.54 3.32
C ARG A 127 4.20 -2.61 2.40
N PRO A 128 4.12 -2.10 1.15
CA PRO A 128 5.23 -2.11 0.20
C PRO A 128 6.30 -1.09 0.60
N LEU A 129 6.87 -1.26 1.80
CA LEU A 129 7.86 -0.42 2.44
C LEU A 129 8.88 -1.36 3.08
N GLY A 130 10.17 -1.10 2.82
CA GLY A 130 11.25 -1.94 3.30
C GLY A 130 12.17 -2.38 2.16
N HIS A 131 12.95 -3.43 2.42
CA HIS A 131 13.90 -3.98 1.47
C HIS A 131 14.03 -5.49 1.66
N VAL A 132 14.42 -6.19 0.58
CA VAL A 132 14.80 -7.60 0.60
C VAL A 132 16.09 -7.69 -0.22
N ASN A 133 17.20 -7.96 0.45
CA ASN A 133 18.51 -8.12 -0.15
C ASN A 133 18.84 -9.60 -0.18
N ARG A 134 19.06 -10.16 -1.37
CA ARG A 134 19.43 -11.57 -1.58
C ARG A 134 20.76 -11.62 -2.31
N HIS A 135 21.69 -12.40 -1.77
CA HIS A 135 22.97 -12.70 -2.41
C HIS A 135 23.04 -14.21 -2.65
N GLU A 136 23.27 -14.56 -3.90
CA GLU A 136 23.42 -15.96 -4.33
C GLU A 136 24.90 -16.23 -4.61
N SER A 137 25.40 -17.34 -4.09
CA SER A 137 26.78 -17.78 -4.23
C SER A 137 26.83 -19.30 -4.45
N ASP A 138 27.97 -19.82 -4.85
CA ASP A 138 28.19 -21.27 -5.02
C ASP A 138 27.93 -22.08 -3.74
N ARG A 139 27.97 -21.43 -2.58
CA ARG A 139 27.73 -22.05 -1.27
C ARG A 139 26.27 -22.02 -0.84
N GLY A 140 25.42 -21.26 -1.53
CA GLY A 140 24.01 -21.09 -1.20
C GLY A 140 23.52 -19.65 -1.31
N THR A 141 22.31 -19.42 -0.82
CA THR A 141 21.65 -18.11 -0.81
C THR A 141 21.65 -17.53 0.61
N GLN A 142 22.21 -16.33 0.78
CA GLN A 142 22.07 -15.53 2.00
C GLN A 142 21.25 -14.26 1.74
N GLY A 143 20.70 -13.67 2.80
CA GLY A 143 20.00 -12.40 2.64
C GLY A 143 19.50 -11.77 3.93
N ASP A 144 19.15 -10.49 3.81
CA ASP A 144 18.54 -9.70 4.86
C ASP A 144 17.29 -9.01 4.32
N ALA A 145 16.23 -8.98 5.11
CA ALA A 145 14.99 -8.33 4.75
C ALA A 145 14.45 -7.51 5.91
N GLN A 146 13.93 -6.34 5.59
CA GLN A 146 13.16 -5.52 6.50
C GLN A 146 11.80 -5.27 5.86
N LEU A 147 10.74 -5.75 6.49
CA LEU A 147 9.38 -5.64 5.99
C LEU A 147 8.54 -4.80 6.95
N HIS A 148 7.73 -3.92 6.39
CA HIS A 148 6.66 -3.26 7.14
C HIS A 148 5.36 -4.02 6.90
N VAL A 149 4.76 -4.53 7.97
CA VAL A 149 3.52 -5.31 7.90
C VAL A 149 2.53 -4.81 8.93
N THR A 150 1.26 -5.06 8.70
CA THR A 150 0.20 -4.84 9.68
C THR A 150 -0.37 -6.20 10.07
N ALA A 151 -0.22 -6.58 11.33
CA ALA A 151 -0.83 -7.78 11.89
C ALA A 151 -2.24 -7.44 12.39
N LYS A 152 -3.24 -8.24 12.00
CA LYS A 152 -4.65 -8.07 12.36
C LYS A 152 -5.05 -9.21 13.29
N GLY A 153 -5.33 -8.86 14.54
CA GLY A 153 -5.84 -9.78 15.55
C GLY A 153 -7.33 -9.61 15.78
N GLN A 154 -7.89 -10.46 16.64
CA GLN A 154 -9.30 -10.41 17.01
C GLN A 154 -9.70 -9.12 17.74
N ARG A 155 -8.79 -8.51 18.51
CA ARG A 155 -9.04 -7.34 19.36
C ARG A 155 -8.55 -6.03 18.74
N GLY A 156 -7.73 -6.09 17.70
CA GLY A 156 -7.16 -4.90 17.07
C GLY A 156 -6.14 -5.25 15.98
N TYR A 157 -5.35 -4.26 15.59
CA TYR A 157 -4.24 -4.45 14.65
C TYR A 157 -2.98 -3.75 15.17
N GLN A 158 -1.82 -4.12 14.64
CA GLN A 158 -0.57 -3.48 14.97
C GLN A 158 0.32 -3.34 13.74
N ASP A 159 0.91 -2.17 13.59
CA ASP A 159 1.91 -1.91 12.56
C ASP A 159 3.28 -2.33 13.09
N LEU A 160 3.91 -3.24 12.35
CA LEU A 160 5.13 -3.92 12.76
C LEU A 160 6.20 -3.70 11.70
N ARG A 161 7.42 -3.48 12.17
CA ARG A 161 8.63 -3.61 11.39
C ARG A 161 9.29 -4.93 11.75
N VAL A 162 9.44 -5.78 10.75
CA VAL A 162 9.92 -7.16 10.86
C VAL A 162 11.28 -7.25 10.17
N ALA A 163 12.31 -7.65 10.90
CA ALA A 163 13.61 -7.95 10.33
C ALA A 163 13.77 -9.46 10.19
N LEU A 164 14.16 -9.92 9.00
CA LEU A 164 14.44 -11.32 8.71
C LEU A 164 15.87 -11.48 8.19
N HIS A 165 16.43 -12.65 8.46
CA HIS A 165 17.74 -13.06 7.98
C HIS A 165 17.64 -14.43 7.35
N LYS A 166 18.43 -14.68 6.31
CA LYS A 166 18.60 -16.00 5.70
C LYS A 166 20.08 -16.31 5.67
N ASP A 167 20.47 -17.34 6.39
CA ASP A 167 21.83 -17.85 6.38
C ASP A 167 22.07 -18.71 5.14
N VAL A 168 23.33 -18.86 4.75
CA VAL A 168 23.78 -19.65 3.59
C VAL A 168 23.32 -21.11 3.68
N THR A 169 23.29 -21.66 4.91
CA THR A 169 22.93 -23.06 5.17
C THR A 169 21.42 -23.28 5.29
N ASP A 170 20.65 -22.21 5.50
CA ASP A 170 19.22 -22.31 5.78
C ASP A 170 18.40 -22.20 4.50
N SER A 171 17.49 -23.14 4.30
CA SER A 171 16.58 -23.11 3.15
C SER A 171 15.52 -22.00 3.28
N THR A 172 15.27 -21.51 4.50
CA THR A 172 14.16 -20.59 4.82
C THR A 172 14.62 -19.30 5.50
N TRP A 173 13.86 -18.23 5.31
CA TRP A 173 14.05 -16.98 6.06
C TRP A 173 13.64 -17.13 7.52
N VAL A 174 14.44 -16.59 8.44
CA VAL A 174 14.21 -16.64 9.88
C VAL A 174 13.95 -15.25 10.42
N LEU A 175 12.98 -15.13 11.34
CA LEU A 175 12.64 -13.89 12.01
C LEU A 175 13.75 -13.51 13.00
N ARG A 176 14.34 -12.32 12.83
CA ARG A 176 15.38 -11.78 13.72
C ARG A 176 14.80 -10.88 14.79
N SER A 177 13.91 -9.96 14.41
CA SER A 177 13.27 -9.05 15.35
C SER A 177 11.93 -8.52 14.85
N VAL A 178 11.08 -8.11 15.80
CA VAL A 178 9.81 -7.44 15.56
C VAL A 178 9.78 -6.18 16.41
N SER A 179 9.48 -5.04 15.81
CA SER A 179 9.33 -3.76 16.51
C SER A 179 7.98 -3.13 16.14
N VAL A 180 7.34 -2.52 17.13
CA VAL A 180 6.06 -1.81 16.97
C VAL A 180 6.35 -0.40 16.47
N HIS A 181 5.58 0.07 15.48
CA HIS A 181 5.74 1.40 14.92
C HIS A 181 4.73 2.41 15.43
#